data_AF-V9WBV9-F1
#
_entry.id   AF-V9WBV9-F1
#
_cell.length_a   1.000
_cell.length_b   1.000
_cell.length_c   1.000
_cell.angle_alpha   90.00
_cell.angle_beta   90.00
_cell.angle_gamma   90.00
#
_symmetry.space_group_name_H-M   'P 1'
#
loop_
_entity.id
_entity.type
_entity.pdbx_description
1 polymer ?
#
loop_
_entity_poly.entity_id
_entity_poly.type
_entity_poly.pdbx_seq_one_letter_code
_entity_poly.pdbx_strand_id
1 'polypeptide(L)'
;MKKNFFVIALSASLFAGIMAPTASLASTPANSEQSTNIVSDSNIVYPYSKKLEPYVHLQSDGTLLLDESYKKNVYVPNAVIHSISFWMNLLNQDVKNGDAVIHSDLSVTYNGQTDRVKSAVALNTTHYSIFWWGCMLYFSHSDTQYIARALDAGANGQTVGVIISRLLHGAPENIIASAGSFLYNMGAKQLRTLDWGNGIYISLPLQGTPGSIYSQK
;
A
#
# COMPACT_ATOMS: atom_id res chain seq x y z
N MET A 1 -15.72 -69.64 -11.41
CA MET A 1 -14.29 -69.98 -11.61
C MET A 1 -14.05 -70.33 -13.06
N LYS A 2 -13.25 -69.54 -13.79
CA LYS A 2 -12.46 -69.95 -14.96
C LYS A 2 -11.48 -68.81 -15.26
N LYS A 3 -10.22 -69.02 -14.86
CA LYS A 3 -9.05 -68.20 -15.19
C LYS A 3 -8.73 -68.45 -16.67
N ASN A 4 -8.39 -67.42 -17.43
CA ASN A 4 -7.66 -67.60 -18.68
C ASN A 4 -6.50 -66.62 -18.79
N PHE A 5 -5.47 -67.13 -19.46
CA PHE A 5 -4.05 -66.83 -19.33
C PHE A 5 -3.59 -65.51 -19.94
N PHE A 6 -2.51 -65.02 -19.32
CA PHE A 6 -1.48 -64.12 -19.84
C PHE A 6 -1.02 -64.48 -21.27
N VAL A 7 -0.84 -63.46 -22.11
CA VAL A 7 0.16 -63.48 -23.20
C VAL A 7 1.12 -62.32 -22.96
N ILE A 8 2.39 -62.70 -22.82
CA ILE A 8 3.57 -61.84 -22.69
C ILE A 8 3.95 -61.35 -24.09
N ALA A 9 4.11 -60.04 -24.26
CA ALA A 9 4.87 -59.47 -25.36
C ALA A 9 5.98 -58.58 -24.76
N LEU A 10 7.22 -59.02 -24.97
CA LEU A 10 8.46 -58.46 -24.47
C LEU A 10 9.26 -57.94 -25.67
N SER A 11 9.43 -56.62 -25.78
CA SER A 11 10.54 -55.96 -26.50
C SER A 11 10.37 -54.45 -26.36
N ALA A 12 11.14 -53.79 -25.48
CA ALA A 12 12.53 -53.37 -25.64
C ALA A 12 12.69 -52.06 -26.44
N SER A 13 13.08 -51.03 -25.68
CA SER A 13 13.95 -49.90 -26.03
C SER A 13 13.46 -48.86 -27.05
N LEU A 14 13.34 -47.62 -26.60
CA LEU A 14 14.38 -46.59 -26.80
C LEU A 14 14.06 -45.35 -25.96
N PHE A 15 14.88 -45.13 -24.93
CA PHE A 15 15.04 -43.84 -24.27
C PHE A 15 15.66 -42.88 -25.29
N ALA A 16 14.88 -41.96 -25.83
CA ALA A 16 15.38 -40.81 -26.56
C ALA A 16 15.14 -39.56 -25.70
N GLY A 17 16.25 -38.93 -25.31
CA GLY A 17 16.32 -37.87 -24.34
C GLY A 17 15.44 -36.66 -24.66
N ILE A 18 14.73 -36.19 -23.64
CA ILE A 18 14.18 -34.85 -23.63
C ILE A 18 15.39 -33.92 -23.45
N MET A 19 15.79 -33.24 -24.52
CA MET A 19 16.67 -32.09 -24.40
C MET A 19 15.91 -31.01 -23.63
N ALA A 20 16.24 -30.82 -22.36
CA ALA A 20 15.87 -29.62 -21.65
C ALA A 20 16.69 -28.45 -22.23
N PRO A 21 16.08 -27.30 -22.56
CA PRO A 21 16.86 -26.10 -22.81
C PRO A 21 17.53 -25.67 -21.51
N THR A 22 18.84 -25.85 -21.40
CA THR A 22 19.64 -25.09 -20.43
C THR A 22 19.71 -23.66 -20.94
N ALA A 23 18.76 -22.83 -20.51
CA ALA A 23 18.93 -21.39 -20.58
C ALA A 23 20.07 -21.03 -19.61
N SER A 24 21.24 -20.79 -20.18
CA SER A 24 22.37 -20.14 -19.53
C SER A 24 21.89 -18.81 -18.95
N LEU A 25 21.74 -18.72 -17.63
CA LEU A 25 21.67 -17.46 -16.91
C LEU A 25 23.04 -16.79 -17.03
N ALA A 26 23.17 -15.93 -18.04
CA ALA A 26 24.22 -14.95 -18.08
C ALA A 26 23.98 -13.97 -16.91
N SER A 27 24.86 -14.02 -15.91
CA SER A 27 24.96 -13.01 -14.86
C SER A 27 25.45 -11.70 -15.48
N THR A 28 24.55 -10.74 -15.67
CA THR A 28 24.91 -9.35 -15.96
C THR A 28 25.32 -8.66 -14.64
N PRO A 29 26.41 -7.87 -14.61
CA PRO A 29 26.88 -7.24 -13.39
C PRO A 29 25.91 -6.18 -12.90
N ALA A 30 25.94 -5.97 -11.58
CA ALA A 30 25.18 -4.98 -10.84
C ALA A 30 25.26 -3.58 -11.48
N ASN A 31 24.11 -3.06 -11.91
CA ASN A 31 23.89 -1.62 -11.95
C ASN A 31 23.06 -1.25 -10.74
N SER A 32 23.78 -0.77 -9.71
CA SER A 32 23.22 -0.06 -8.57
C SER A 32 22.82 1.32 -9.08
N GLU A 33 21.64 1.44 -9.67
CA GLU A 33 21.08 2.73 -10.05
C GLU A 33 19.84 3.00 -9.20
N GLN A 34 20.08 3.77 -8.14
CA GLN A 34 19.22 4.85 -7.69
C GLN A 34 17.81 4.45 -7.24
N SER A 35 17.76 3.99 -5.99
CA SER A 35 16.58 4.08 -5.13
C SER A 35 16.13 5.54 -5.03
N THR A 36 15.08 5.92 -5.76
CA THR A 36 14.41 7.22 -5.61
C THR A 36 12.90 7.06 -5.63
N ASN A 37 12.28 7.35 -4.48
CA ASN A 37 10.89 7.79 -4.28
C ASN A 37 9.82 7.11 -5.15
N ILE A 38 9.49 5.85 -4.86
CA ILE A 38 8.26 5.24 -5.38
C ILE A 38 7.11 5.59 -4.42
N VAL A 39 6.67 6.85 -4.45
CA VAL A 39 5.22 7.11 -4.31
C VAL A 39 4.70 6.83 -5.71
N SER A 40 4.28 5.60 -5.99
CA SER A 40 3.98 5.14 -7.35
C SER A 40 3.08 6.15 -8.08
N ASP A 41 3.45 6.50 -9.32
CA ASP A 41 2.67 7.34 -10.29
C ASP A 41 1.22 6.92 -10.47
N SER A 42 0.89 5.74 -9.97
CA SER A 42 -0.41 5.16 -9.99
C SER A 42 -1.32 5.77 -8.91
N ASN A 43 -0.78 6.36 -7.81
CA ASN A 43 -1.54 7.16 -6.83
C ASN A 43 -2.18 8.36 -7.48
N ILE A 44 -3.47 8.26 -7.81
CA ILE A 44 -4.20 9.36 -8.44
C ILE A 44 -4.14 10.66 -7.64
N VAL A 45 -3.97 10.61 -6.31
CA VAL A 45 -3.94 11.80 -5.44
C VAL A 45 -2.59 12.52 -5.50
N TYR A 46 -1.49 11.77 -5.56
CA TYR A 46 -0.13 12.30 -5.49
C TYR A 46 0.21 13.39 -6.54
N PRO A 47 -0.07 13.21 -7.86
CA PRO A 47 0.26 14.23 -8.83
C PRO A 47 -0.59 15.50 -8.67
N TYR A 48 -1.81 15.40 -8.12
CA TYR A 48 -2.61 16.59 -7.79
C TYR A 48 -2.18 17.23 -6.49
N SER A 49 -1.74 16.45 -5.48
CA SER A 49 -1.24 17.03 -4.23
C SER A 49 -0.04 17.93 -4.48
N LYS A 50 0.86 17.55 -5.39
CA LYS A 50 1.97 18.41 -5.82
C LYS A 50 1.55 19.72 -6.49
N LYS A 51 0.44 19.72 -7.22
CA LYS A 51 -0.13 20.95 -7.81
C LYS A 51 -0.86 21.82 -6.79
N LEU A 52 -1.41 21.21 -5.75
CA LEU A 52 -2.16 21.86 -4.69
C LEU A 52 -1.26 22.36 -3.54
N GLU A 53 -0.07 21.79 -3.35
CA GLU A 53 0.88 22.13 -2.29
C GLU A 53 1.12 23.65 -2.12
N PRO A 54 1.29 24.46 -3.19
CA PRO A 54 1.46 25.91 -3.06
C PRO A 54 0.26 26.67 -2.49
N TYR A 55 -0.91 26.04 -2.49
CA TYR A 55 -2.18 26.60 -2.00
C TYR A 55 -2.53 26.08 -0.60
N VAL A 56 -1.65 25.28 0.01
CA VAL A 56 -1.85 24.79 1.37
C VAL A 56 -1.16 25.71 2.36
N HIS A 57 -1.91 26.19 3.34
CA HIS A 57 -1.42 27.11 4.35
C HIS A 57 -1.50 26.48 5.73
N LEU A 58 -0.38 26.50 6.45
CA LEU A 58 -0.34 26.23 7.89
C LEU A 58 -0.82 27.48 8.63
N GLN A 59 -1.90 27.33 9.38
CA GLN A 59 -2.52 28.40 10.17
C GLN A 59 -1.81 28.56 11.52
N SER A 60 -2.06 29.69 12.18
CA SER A 60 -1.46 30.00 13.49
C SER A 60 -1.88 29.05 14.61
N ASP A 61 -3.01 28.36 14.46
CA ASP A 61 -3.49 27.33 15.39
C ASP A 61 -2.91 25.93 15.09
N GLY A 62 -1.99 25.81 14.13
CA GLY A 62 -1.35 24.56 13.73
C GLY A 62 -2.14 23.74 12.71
N THR A 63 -3.33 24.19 12.29
CA THR A 63 -4.17 23.48 11.31
C THR A 63 -3.84 23.87 9.87
N LEU A 64 -4.27 23.07 8.91
CA LEU A 64 -4.13 23.33 7.48
C LEU A 64 -5.39 23.92 6.86
N LEU A 65 -5.18 24.79 5.88
CA LEU A 65 -6.21 25.33 4.99
C LEU A 65 -5.76 25.15 3.53
N LEU A 66 -6.64 24.63 2.68
CA LEU A 66 -6.46 24.65 1.22
C LEU A 66 -7.13 25.91 0.65
N ASP A 67 -6.35 26.86 0.15
CA ASP A 67 -6.83 28.10 -0.47
C ASP A 67 -7.52 27.81 -1.81
N GLU A 68 -8.79 28.17 -1.91
CA GLU A 68 -9.60 27.97 -3.11
C GLU A 68 -9.10 28.72 -4.36
N SER A 69 -8.14 29.63 -4.23
CA SER A 69 -7.52 30.30 -5.37
C SER A 69 -6.90 29.32 -6.39
N TYR A 70 -6.59 28.08 -6.00
CA TYR A 70 -6.16 27.01 -6.91
C TYR A 70 -7.14 26.79 -8.06
N LYS A 71 -8.44 26.99 -7.83
CA LYS A 71 -9.51 26.76 -8.82
C LYS A 71 -9.35 27.62 -10.08
N LYS A 72 -8.57 28.70 -10.03
CA LYS A 72 -8.29 29.57 -11.17
C LYS A 72 -7.33 28.95 -12.19
N ASN A 73 -6.36 28.14 -11.73
CA ASN A 73 -5.23 27.70 -12.54
C ASN A 73 -5.01 26.17 -12.52
N VAL A 74 -5.64 25.46 -11.59
CA VAL A 74 -5.42 24.02 -11.38
C VAL A 74 -6.75 23.29 -11.45
N TYR A 75 -6.91 22.47 -12.49
CA TYR A 75 -7.98 21.49 -12.53
C TYR A 75 -7.62 20.28 -11.66
N VAL A 76 -8.51 19.93 -10.75
CA VAL A 76 -8.41 18.73 -9.91
C VAL A 76 -9.76 18.01 -9.94
N PRO A 77 -9.79 16.69 -10.18
CA PRO A 77 -11.02 15.92 -10.11
C PRO A 77 -11.71 16.08 -8.73
N ASN A 78 -13.03 16.24 -8.72
CA ASN A 78 -13.81 16.40 -7.48
C ASN A 78 -13.54 15.29 -6.46
N ALA A 79 -13.37 14.06 -6.94
CA ALA A 79 -13.06 12.91 -6.10
C ALA A 79 -11.73 13.14 -5.33
N VAL A 80 -10.69 13.63 -6.01
CA VAL A 80 -9.38 13.92 -5.38
C VAL A 80 -9.50 15.07 -4.39
N ILE A 81 -10.21 16.15 -4.73
CA ILE A 81 -10.46 17.26 -3.80
C ILE A 81 -11.21 16.78 -2.56
N HIS A 82 -12.27 15.98 -2.70
CA HIS A 82 -12.99 15.42 -1.56
C HIS A 82 -12.09 14.59 -0.66
N SER A 83 -11.23 13.74 -1.25
CA SER A 83 -10.28 12.92 -0.50
C SER A 83 -9.31 13.77 0.32
N ILE A 84 -8.68 14.76 -0.32
CA ILE A 84 -7.70 15.65 0.32
C ILE A 84 -8.38 16.48 1.41
N SER A 85 -9.54 17.07 1.14
CA SER A 85 -10.27 17.89 2.12
C SER A 85 -10.72 17.07 3.32
N PHE A 86 -11.19 15.83 3.10
CA PHE A 86 -11.56 14.94 4.20
C PHE A 86 -10.34 14.60 5.07
N TRP A 87 -9.22 14.21 4.46
CA TRP A 87 -7.99 13.90 5.18
C TRP A 87 -7.46 15.11 5.96
N MET A 88 -7.44 16.28 5.33
CA MET A 88 -7.04 17.54 5.97
C MET A 88 -7.93 17.87 7.17
N ASN A 89 -9.25 17.63 7.08
CA ASN A 89 -10.16 17.83 8.20
C ASN A 89 -9.87 16.88 9.37
N LEU A 90 -9.58 15.60 9.11
CA LEU A 90 -9.16 14.67 10.15
C LEU A 90 -7.86 15.12 10.80
N LEU A 91 -6.86 15.43 9.98
CA LEU A 91 -5.56 15.88 10.46
C LEU A 91 -5.68 17.16 11.32
N ASN A 92 -6.57 18.07 10.93
CA ASN A 92 -6.87 19.26 11.72
C ASN A 92 -7.58 18.94 13.04
N GLN A 93 -8.42 17.91 13.09
CA GLN A 93 -9.01 17.42 14.35
C GLN A 93 -7.94 16.83 15.26
N ASP A 94 -7.05 16.02 14.71
CA ASP A 94 -5.95 15.40 15.45
C ASP A 94 -4.99 16.47 16.01
N VAL A 95 -4.70 17.54 15.26
CA VAL A 95 -3.96 18.71 15.78
C VAL A 95 -4.69 19.39 16.93
N LYS A 96 -6.00 19.62 16.80
CA LYS A 96 -6.81 20.27 17.85
C LYS A 96 -6.90 19.43 19.13
N ASN A 97 -6.90 18.11 18.99
CA ASN A 97 -6.88 17.19 20.12
C ASN A 97 -5.47 17.05 20.74
N GLY A 98 -4.45 17.59 20.07
CA GLY A 98 -3.06 17.50 20.49
C GLY A 98 -2.39 16.19 20.11
N ASP A 99 -3.01 15.35 19.28
CA ASP A 99 -2.52 14.03 18.86
C ASP A 99 -1.51 14.09 17.71
N ALA A 100 -1.52 15.18 16.95
CA ALA A 100 -0.63 15.43 15.82
C ALA A 100 -0.07 16.85 15.80
N VAL A 101 1.10 17.01 15.19
CA VAL A 101 1.75 18.30 14.91
C VAL A 101 2.09 18.38 13.42
N ILE A 102 1.72 19.49 12.80
CA ILE A 102 2.04 19.79 11.40
C ILE A 102 3.13 20.86 11.38
N HIS A 103 4.21 20.57 10.66
CA HIS A 103 5.36 21.47 10.57
C HIS A 103 5.24 22.40 9.35
N SER A 104 6.10 23.42 9.30
CA SER A 104 6.08 24.42 8.21
C SER A 104 6.36 23.86 6.82
N ASP A 105 6.99 22.69 6.73
CA ASP A 105 7.23 21.95 5.49
C ASP A 105 6.08 20.97 5.13
N LEU A 106 4.93 21.11 5.81
CA LEU A 106 3.74 20.25 5.70
C LEU A 106 3.97 18.79 6.10
N SER A 107 5.12 18.48 6.71
CA SER A 107 5.33 17.18 7.33
C SER A 107 4.46 17.04 8.59
N VAL A 108 4.02 15.81 8.86
CA VAL A 108 3.12 15.49 9.97
C VAL A 108 3.83 14.54 10.93
N THR A 109 3.69 14.77 12.23
CA THR A 109 4.17 13.88 13.28
C THR A 109 3.03 13.58 14.25
N TYR A 110 2.79 12.32 14.57
CA TYR A 110 1.84 11.93 15.61
C TYR A 110 2.57 11.69 16.95
N ASN A 111 1.86 11.92 18.05
CA ASN A 111 2.36 11.62 19.38
C ASN A 111 2.79 10.14 19.50
N GLY A 112 3.97 9.91 20.07
CA GLY A 112 4.56 8.57 20.20
C GLY A 112 5.40 8.12 19.00
N GLN A 113 5.44 8.88 17.90
CA GLN A 113 6.48 8.73 16.88
C GLN A 113 7.74 9.50 17.30
N THR A 114 8.86 8.80 17.47
CA THR A 114 10.15 9.42 17.84
C THR A 114 10.87 10.05 16.66
N ASP A 115 10.57 9.61 15.43
CA ASP A 115 11.23 10.08 14.23
C ASP A 115 10.28 10.87 13.35
N ARG A 116 10.71 12.08 12.97
CA ARG A 116 10.21 12.74 11.78
C ARG A 116 10.55 11.81 10.62
N VAL A 117 9.58 11.02 10.16
CA VAL A 117 9.80 10.12 9.03
C VAL A 117 10.05 11.00 7.80
N LYS A 118 11.32 11.35 7.57
CA LYS A 118 11.79 11.75 6.25
C LYS A 118 11.60 10.52 5.38
N SER A 119 10.82 10.66 4.32
CA SER A 119 10.39 9.64 3.34
C SER A 119 11.48 8.71 2.82
N ALA A 120 12.03 7.85 3.66
CA ALA A 120 12.82 6.70 3.29
C ALA A 120 11.91 5.49 3.51
N VAL A 121 11.19 5.13 2.44
CA VAL A 121 10.46 3.86 2.33
C VAL A 121 11.48 2.76 2.63
N ALA A 122 11.35 2.11 3.79
CA ALA A 122 12.16 0.95 4.11
C ALA A 122 11.75 -0.17 3.14
N LEU A 123 12.65 -0.51 2.23
CA LEU A 123 12.42 -1.55 1.22
C LEU A 123 12.12 -2.87 1.94
N ASN A 124 10.99 -3.51 1.59
CA ASN A 124 10.55 -4.83 2.03
C ASN A 124 10.06 -4.99 3.48
N THR A 125 9.88 -3.90 4.24
CA THR A 125 9.28 -3.97 5.59
C THR A 125 7.98 -3.18 5.64
N THR A 126 6.93 -3.76 6.23
CA THR A 126 5.63 -3.09 6.40
C THR A 126 5.79 -1.78 7.16
N HIS A 127 5.30 -0.70 6.58
CA HIS A 127 5.44 0.66 7.12
C HIS A 127 4.30 1.55 6.65
N TYR A 128 4.19 2.73 7.26
CA TYR A 128 3.25 3.76 6.86
C TYR A 128 3.95 5.11 6.76
N SER A 129 3.43 5.97 5.87
CA SER A 129 3.87 7.34 5.67
C SER A 129 2.65 8.24 5.70
N ILE A 130 2.74 9.29 6.51
CA ILE A 130 1.67 10.29 6.66
C ILE A 130 2.06 11.55 5.90
N PHE A 131 1.13 12.05 5.09
CA PHE A 131 1.26 13.27 4.33
C PHE A 131 0.10 14.21 4.68
N TRP A 132 0.24 15.50 4.39
CA TRP A 132 -0.86 16.45 4.53
C TRP A 132 -2.06 16.14 3.61
N TRP A 133 -1.83 15.38 2.53
CA TRP A 133 -2.82 15.03 1.52
C TRP A 133 -3.35 13.60 1.63
N GLY A 134 -2.83 12.79 2.57
CA GLY A 134 -3.26 11.41 2.76
C GLY A 134 -2.28 10.55 3.55
N CYS A 135 -2.57 9.26 3.62
CA CYS A 135 -1.69 8.25 4.20
C CYS A 135 -1.39 7.16 3.16
N MET A 136 -0.13 6.72 3.12
CA MET A 136 0.31 5.58 2.33
C MET A 136 0.80 4.49 3.26
N LEU A 137 0.31 3.28 3.05
CA LEU A 137 0.72 2.10 3.79
C LEU A 137 1.35 1.12 2.81
N TYR A 138 2.49 0.57 3.19
CA TYR A 138 3.09 -0.54 2.48
C TYR A 138 2.98 -1.78 3.35
N PHE A 139 2.45 -2.86 2.78
CA PHE A 139 2.47 -4.18 3.38
C PHE A 139 3.41 -5.06 2.57
N SER A 140 4.37 -5.69 3.25
CA SER A 140 5.28 -6.67 2.63
C SER A 140 4.51 -7.83 2.00
N HIS A 141 5.14 -8.60 1.11
CA HIS A 141 4.56 -9.83 0.55
C HIS A 141 4.07 -10.77 1.67
N SER A 142 4.90 -11.04 2.67
CA SER A 142 4.56 -11.93 3.78
C SER A 142 3.36 -11.44 4.58
N ASP A 143 3.30 -10.13 4.86
CA ASP A 143 2.22 -9.54 5.64
C ASP A 143 0.92 -9.46 4.85
N THR A 144 1.01 -9.18 3.54
CA THR A 144 -0.12 -9.22 2.62
C THR A 144 -0.72 -10.63 2.57
N GLN A 145 0.12 -11.66 2.46
CA GLN A 145 -0.34 -13.06 2.51
C GLN A 145 -0.91 -13.43 3.87
N TYR A 146 -0.35 -12.93 4.97
CA TYR A 146 -0.88 -13.15 6.31
C TYR A 146 -2.29 -12.58 6.47
N ILE A 147 -2.50 -11.33 6.05
CA ILE A 147 -3.83 -10.69 6.05
C ILE A 147 -4.80 -11.45 5.15
N ALA A 148 -4.38 -11.84 3.94
CA ALA A 148 -5.23 -12.60 3.03
C ALA A 148 -5.64 -13.97 3.59
N ARG A 149 -4.73 -14.67 4.30
CA ARG A 149 -5.06 -15.94 4.98
C ARG A 149 -6.03 -15.73 6.15
N ALA A 150 -5.87 -14.65 6.92
CA ALA A 150 -6.81 -14.32 7.99
C ALA A 150 -8.21 -14.08 7.42
N LEU A 151 -8.32 -13.36 6.30
CA LEU A 151 -9.59 -13.13 5.59
C LEU A 151 -10.22 -14.44 5.10
N ASP A 152 -9.44 -15.35 4.49
CA ASP A 152 -9.94 -16.68 4.09
C ASP A 152 -10.41 -17.52 5.28
N ALA A 153 -9.78 -17.34 6.45
CA ALA A 153 -10.18 -17.97 7.70
C ALA A 153 -11.41 -17.30 8.37
N GLY A 154 -11.99 -16.27 7.75
CA GLY A 154 -13.19 -15.60 8.24
C GLY A 154 -12.94 -14.38 9.14
N ALA A 155 -11.73 -13.80 9.13
CA ALA A 155 -11.46 -12.55 9.84
C ALA A 155 -12.37 -11.42 9.33
N ASN A 156 -13.02 -10.71 10.25
CA ASN A 156 -13.77 -9.50 9.95
C ASN A 156 -12.85 -8.26 9.96
N GLY A 157 -13.37 -7.09 9.59
CA GLY A 157 -12.59 -5.84 9.54
C GLY A 157 -11.93 -5.45 10.87
N GLN A 158 -12.53 -5.79 12.02
CA GLN A 158 -11.93 -5.53 13.34
C GLN A 158 -10.72 -6.43 13.56
N THR A 159 -10.83 -7.72 13.27
CA THR A 159 -9.71 -8.68 13.37
C THR A 159 -8.56 -8.28 12.45
N VAL A 160 -8.87 -7.82 11.24
CA VAL A 160 -7.85 -7.28 10.31
C VAL A 160 -7.20 -6.01 10.88
N GLY A 161 -7.98 -5.11 11.50
CA GLY A 161 -7.44 -3.94 12.21
C GLY A 161 -6.46 -4.32 13.34
N VAL A 162 -6.77 -5.34 14.13
CA VAL A 162 -5.87 -5.86 15.17
C VAL A 162 -4.59 -6.47 14.59
N ILE A 163 -4.67 -7.12 13.43
CA ILE A 163 -3.47 -7.57 12.71
C ILE A 163 -2.61 -6.38 12.30
N ILE A 164 -3.24 -5.36 11.70
CA ILE A 164 -2.54 -4.17 11.21
C ILE A 164 -1.88 -3.39 12.35
N SER A 165 -2.53 -3.26 13.51
CA SER A 165 -1.93 -2.55 14.66
C SER A 165 -0.63 -3.19 15.15
N ARG A 166 -0.47 -4.50 14.98
CA ARG A 166 0.77 -5.24 15.28
C ARG A 166 1.81 -5.10 14.17
N LEU A 167 1.37 -4.95 12.93
CA LEU A 167 2.29 -4.78 11.80
C LEU A 167 2.80 -3.35 11.70
N LEU A 168 1.99 -2.37 12.07
CA LEU A 168 2.27 -0.94 12.02
C LEU A 168 2.32 -0.38 13.44
N HIS A 169 3.34 -0.78 14.19
CA HIS A 169 3.54 -0.28 15.54
C HIS A 169 3.61 1.26 15.57
N GLY A 170 2.84 1.87 16.49
CA GLY A 170 2.77 3.32 16.64
C GLY A 170 1.88 4.04 15.62
N ALA A 171 1.21 3.30 14.71
CA ALA A 171 0.24 3.90 13.81
C ALA A 171 -0.97 4.45 14.59
N PRO A 172 -1.45 5.66 14.26
CA PRO A 172 -2.70 6.21 14.78
C PRO A 172 -3.90 5.28 14.61
N GLU A 173 -4.81 5.25 15.60
CA GLU A 173 -5.96 4.33 15.60
C GLU A 173 -6.90 4.53 14.41
N ASN A 174 -7.12 5.79 13.99
CA ASN A 174 -7.90 6.14 12.82
C ASN A 174 -7.30 5.53 11.53
N ILE A 175 -5.97 5.53 11.38
CA ILE A 175 -5.28 4.91 10.25
C ILE A 175 -5.42 3.38 10.29
N ILE A 176 -5.26 2.77 11.47
CA ILE A 176 -5.45 1.32 11.66
C ILE A 176 -6.88 0.89 11.29
N ALA A 177 -7.89 1.59 11.80
CA ALA A 177 -9.29 1.28 11.54
C ALA A 177 -9.64 1.42 10.05
N SER A 178 -9.13 2.48 9.42
CA SER A 178 -9.29 2.77 8.01
C SER A 178 -8.67 1.70 7.12
N ALA A 179 -7.42 1.33 7.41
CA ALA A 179 -6.70 0.26 6.72
C ALA A 179 -7.41 -1.08 6.89
N GLY A 180 -7.87 -1.40 8.11
CA GLY A 180 -8.59 -2.63 8.40
C GLY A 180 -9.89 -2.77 7.62
N SER A 181 -10.70 -1.70 7.60
CA SER A 181 -11.94 -1.66 6.81
C SER A 181 -11.66 -1.79 5.31
N PHE A 182 -10.67 -1.06 4.81
CA PHE A 182 -10.30 -1.09 3.39
C PHE A 182 -9.84 -2.48 2.93
N LEU A 183 -8.91 -3.08 3.68
CA LEU A 183 -8.37 -4.41 3.40
C LEU A 183 -9.43 -5.51 3.52
N TYR A 184 -10.34 -5.39 4.47
CA TYR A 184 -11.49 -6.30 4.60
C TYR A 184 -12.41 -6.24 3.39
N ASN A 185 -12.81 -5.03 2.96
CA ASN A 185 -13.69 -4.86 1.79
C ASN A 185 -13.03 -5.29 0.48
N MET A 186 -11.70 -5.22 0.39
CA MET A 186 -10.95 -5.71 -0.76
C MET A 186 -11.00 -7.24 -0.87
N GLY A 187 -10.93 -7.94 0.25
CA GLY A 187 -10.97 -9.39 0.32
C GLY A 187 -9.66 -10.08 -0.11
N ALA A 188 -9.52 -11.34 0.31
CA ALA A 188 -8.28 -12.11 0.16
C ALA A 188 -7.82 -12.30 -1.29
N LYS A 189 -8.76 -12.59 -2.20
CA LYS A 189 -8.46 -12.84 -3.62
C LYS A 189 -7.80 -11.63 -4.28
N GLN A 190 -8.36 -10.45 -4.05
CA GLN A 190 -7.88 -9.22 -4.65
C GLN A 190 -6.51 -8.83 -4.08
N LEU A 191 -6.30 -8.99 -2.76
CA LEU A 191 -4.98 -8.76 -2.14
C LEU A 191 -3.88 -9.58 -2.79
N ARG A 192 -4.09 -10.89 -2.94
CA ARG A 192 -3.11 -11.78 -3.60
C ARG A 192 -2.87 -11.42 -5.06
N THR A 193 -3.91 -10.94 -5.74
CA THR A 193 -3.83 -10.53 -7.14
C THR A 193 -2.98 -9.27 -7.31
N LEU A 194 -2.86 -8.42 -6.29
CA LEU A 194 -2.12 -7.17 -6.34
C LEU A 194 -0.69 -7.28 -5.78
N ASP A 195 -0.43 -8.27 -4.93
CA ASP A 195 0.85 -8.51 -4.26
C ASP A 195 2.00 -8.84 -5.24
N TRP A 196 1.75 -9.72 -6.22
CA TRP A 196 2.75 -10.15 -7.23
C TRP A 196 4.11 -10.62 -6.66
N GLY A 197 4.18 -10.93 -5.36
CA GLY A 197 5.43 -11.36 -4.69
C GLY A 197 6.21 -10.21 -4.05
N ASN A 198 5.76 -8.96 -4.17
CA ASN A 198 6.47 -7.77 -3.73
C ASN A 198 5.76 -7.01 -2.60
N GLY A 199 4.55 -7.43 -2.22
CA GLY A 199 3.68 -6.69 -1.32
C GLY A 199 2.82 -5.66 -2.05
N ILE A 200 2.09 -4.85 -1.27
CA ILE A 200 1.13 -3.89 -1.81
C ILE A 200 1.32 -2.52 -1.18
N TYR A 201 1.13 -1.48 -2.00
CA TYR A 201 0.93 -0.12 -1.53
C TYR A 201 -0.55 0.20 -1.49
N ILE A 202 -1.00 0.73 -0.36
CA ILE A 202 -2.36 1.20 -0.16
C ILE A 202 -2.29 2.70 0.09
N SER A 203 -2.88 3.46 -0.81
CA SER A 203 -3.31 4.82 -0.48
C SER A 203 -4.71 4.71 0.11
N LEU A 204 -4.91 5.22 1.31
CA LEU A 204 -6.25 5.33 1.89
C LEU A 204 -6.87 6.66 1.48
N PRO A 205 -7.81 6.71 0.52
CA PRO A 205 -8.81 7.77 0.54
C PRO A 205 -9.81 7.42 1.62
N LEU A 206 -10.07 8.36 2.52
CA LEU A 206 -11.12 8.18 3.50
C LEU A 206 -12.42 8.79 2.96
N GLN A 207 -13.34 7.87 2.64
CA GLN A 207 -14.69 8.05 2.08
C GLN A 207 -14.80 8.67 0.66
N GLY A 208 -15.49 7.94 -0.23
CA GLY A 208 -16.03 8.49 -1.49
C GLY A 208 -15.08 8.60 -2.68
N THR A 209 -13.83 8.17 -2.56
CA THR A 209 -12.90 8.01 -3.69
C THR A 209 -12.47 6.56 -3.84
N PRO A 210 -12.25 6.06 -5.08
CA PRO A 210 -11.65 4.75 -5.25
C PRO A 210 -10.29 4.72 -4.54
N GLY A 211 -10.19 3.90 -3.50
CA GLY A 211 -8.89 3.48 -2.97
C GLY A 211 -8.06 2.93 -4.10
N SER A 212 -6.80 3.32 -4.11
CA SER A 212 -5.98 3.21 -5.29
C SER A 212 -4.73 2.46 -4.86
N ILE A 213 -4.59 1.24 -5.38
CA ILE A 213 -3.68 0.19 -4.90
C ILE A 213 -2.74 -0.17 -6.03
N TYR A 214 -1.47 -0.38 -5.69
CA TYR A 214 -0.41 -0.56 -6.68
C TYR A 214 0.41 -1.78 -6.39
N SER A 215 0.62 -2.59 -7.42
CA SER A 215 1.68 -3.58 -7.40
C SER A 215 3.02 -2.84 -7.49
N GLN A 216 3.98 -3.26 -6.70
CA GLN A 216 5.37 -2.92 -7.00
C GLN A 216 5.76 -3.71 -8.25
N LYS A 217 5.97 -3.01 -9.38
CA LYS A 217 6.55 -3.61 -10.59
C LYS A 217 8.05 -3.71 -10.45
#